data_AF-A0A967GMI3-F1
#
_entry.id   AF-A0A967GMI3-F1
#
_cell.length_a   1.000
_cell.length_b   1.000
_cell.length_c   1.000
_cell.angle_alpha   90.00
_cell.angle_beta   90.00
_cell.angle_gamma   90.00
#
_symmetry.space_group_name_H-M   'P 1'
#
loop_
_entity.id
_entity.type
_entity.pdbx_description
1 polymer ?
#
loop_
_entity_poly.entity_id
_entity_poly.type
_entity_poly.pdbx_seq_one_letter_code
_entity_poly.pdbx_strand_id
1 'polypeptide(L)'
;QMYADVVLGIDHSLFEEILENYKNLKGFELDPELGADDWIEIVSRFKALVETELDTPFPQDLHEQLWGAISAVFGSWHNAR
;
A
#
# COMPACT_ATOMS: atom_id res chain seq x y z
N GLN A 1 -0.84 -1.70 -0.14
CA GLN A 1 -0.92 -1.48 1.32
C GLN A 1 -0.01 -2.44 2.09
N MET A 2 -0.33 -3.73 2.28
CA MET A 2 0.46 -4.63 3.15
C MET A 2 1.97 -4.66 2.87
N TYR A 3 2.37 -4.80 1.60
CA TYR A 3 3.80 -4.79 1.25
C TYR A 3 4.46 -3.46 1.59
N ALA A 4 3.77 -2.35 1.32
CA ALA A 4 4.30 -1.01 1.59
C ALA A 4 4.48 -0.75 3.09
N ASP A 5 3.54 -1.22 3.91
CA ASP A 5 3.63 -1.15 5.37
C ASP A 5 4.75 -2.04 5.92
N VAL A 6 4.68 -3.34 5.65
CA VAL A 6 5.58 -4.32 6.27
C VAL A 6 7.01 -4.25 5.72
N VAL A 7 7.15 -4.00 4.42
CA VAL A 7 8.45 -4.10 3.73
C VAL A 7 9.05 -2.73 3.45
N LEU A 8 8.23 -1.77 3.02
CA LEU A 8 8.71 -0.44 2.67
C LEU A 8 8.60 0.58 3.82
N GLY A 9 7.95 0.23 4.92
CA GLY A 9 7.82 1.08 6.11
C GLY A 9 6.86 2.26 5.97
N ILE A 10 5.95 2.24 4.99
CA ILE A 10 4.93 3.27 4.80
C ILE A 10 3.75 2.99 5.69
N ASP A 11 3.36 3.95 6.54
CA ASP A 11 2.27 3.77 7.49
C ASP A 11 0.97 3.32 6.80
N HIS A 12 0.39 2.25 7.33
CA HIS A 12 -0.85 1.65 6.85
C HIS A 12 -2.01 2.65 6.81
N SER A 13 -2.03 3.62 7.75
CA SER A 13 -3.10 4.61 7.88
C SER A 13 -3.26 5.50 6.63
N LEU A 14 -2.17 5.76 5.89
CA LEU A 14 -2.19 6.57 4.67
C LEU A 14 -3.00 5.90 3.55
N PHE A 15 -2.94 4.57 3.47
CA PHE A 15 -3.72 3.80 2.51
C PHE A 15 -5.20 3.78 2.88
N GLU A 16 -5.52 3.66 4.18
CA GLU A 16 -6.89 3.74 4.68
C GLU A 16 -7.50 5.12 4.43
N GLU A 17 -6.73 6.19 4.63
CA GLU A 17 -7.18 7.55 4.31
C GLU A 17 -7.52 7.71 2.82
N ILE A 18 -6.72 7.15 1.91
CA ILE A 18 -7.03 7.18 0.47
C ILE A 18 -8.33 6.43 0.18
N LEU A 19 -8.51 5.25 0.77
CA LEU A 19 -9.69 4.42 0.55
C LEU A 19 -10.96 5.10 1.08
N GLU A 20 -10.88 5.64 2.29
CA GLU A 20 -11.98 6.34 2.95
C GLU A 20 -12.36 7.62 2.21
N ASN A 21 -11.37 8.41 1.79
CA ASN A 21 -11.62 9.59 0.96
C ASN A 21 -12.26 9.21 -0.38
N TYR A 22 -11.83 8.12 -1.02
CA TYR A 22 -12.41 7.66 -2.27
C TYR A 22 -13.89 7.26 -2.10
N LYS A 23 -14.19 6.47 -1.06
CA LYS A 23 -15.54 6.05 -0.71
C LYS A 23 -16.46 7.26 -0.43
N ASN A 24 -16.01 8.19 0.40
CA ASN A 24 -16.75 9.41 0.74
C ASN A 24 -17.08 10.26 -0.50
N LEU A 25 -16.13 10.39 -1.44
CA LEU A 25 -16.36 11.13 -2.69
C LEU A 25 -17.37 10.47 -3.63
N LYS A 26 -17.51 9.15 -3.54
CA LYS A 26 -18.39 8.35 -4.42
C LYS A 26 -19.69 7.92 -3.74
N GLY A 27 -19.85 8.19 -2.45
CA GLY A 27 -21.02 7.82 -1.66
C GLY A 27 -21.10 6.33 -1.33
N PHE A 28 -19.95 5.65 -1.21
CA PHE A 28 -19.86 4.29 -0.70
C PHE A 28 -19.64 4.31 0.82
N GLU A 29 -20.17 3.32 1.52
CA GLU A 29 -19.99 3.16 2.97
C GLU A 29 -19.01 2.01 3.25
N LEU A 30 -19.05 0.96 2.43
CA LEU A 30 -18.31 -0.28 2.64
C LEU A 30 -17.47 -0.65 1.41
N ASP A 31 -16.28 -1.20 1.65
CA ASP A 31 -15.34 -1.60 0.59
C ASP A 31 -15.91 -2.62 -0.41
N PRO A 32 -16.78 -3.58 -0.04
CA PRO A 32 -17.41 -4.50 -1.00
C PRO A 32 -18.33 -3.82 -2.02
N GLU A 33 -18.69 -2.55 -1.81
CA GLU A 33 -19.48 -1.77 -2.77
C GLU A 33 -18.62 -1.23 -3.93
N LEU A 34 -17.29 -1.24 -3.78
CA LEU A 34 -16.34 -0.78 -4.79
C LEU A 34 -16.25 -1.77 -5.96
N GLY A 35 -16.49 -1.26 -7.17
CA GLY A 35 -16.40 -2.03 -8.41
C GLY A 35 -14.97 -2.16 -8.93
N ALA A 36 -14.80 -2.89 -10.02
CA ALA A 36 -13.49 -3.09 -10.65
C ALA A 36 -12.82 -1.77 -11.07
N ASP A 37 -13.58 -0.84 -11.64
CA ASP A 37 -13.06 0.46 -12.08
C ASP A 37 -12.62 1.34 -10.90
N ASP A 38 -13.34 1.27 -9.77
CA ASP A 38 -12.95 1.94 -8.53
C ASP A 38 -11.62 1.42 -8.02
N TRP A 39 -11.45 0.09 -7.99
CA TRP A 39 -10.21 -0.53 -7.56
C TRP A 39 -9.02 -0.21 -8.48
N ILE A 40 -9.24 -0.05 -9.78
CA ILE A 40 -8.18 0.41 -10.71
C ILE A 40 -7.71 1.81 -10.30
N GLU A 41 -8.64 2.73 -9.99
CA GLU A 41 -8.29 4.08 -9.55
C GLU A 41 -7.58 4.08 -8.19
N ILE A 42 -8.09 3.30 -7.22
CA ILE A 42 -7.48 3.17 -5.88
C ILE A 42 -6.06 2.61 -5.98
N VAL A 43 -5.83 1.57 -6.78
CA VAL A 43 -4.47 1.00 -6.99
C VAL A 43 -3.53 2.04 -7.58
N SER A 44 -4.00 2.88 -8.52
CA SER A 44 -3.20 3.97 -9.07
C SER A 44 -2.82 4.97 -7.99
N ARG A 45 -3.76 5.35 -7.11
CA ARG A 45 -3.51 6.27 -5.98
C ARG A 45 -2.53 5.66 -4.97
N PHE A 46 -2.64 4.36 -4.68
CA PHE A 46 -1.70 3.66 -3.81
C PHE A 46 -0.29 3.64 -4.37
N LYS A 47 -0.11 3.41 -5.67
CA LYS A 47 1.22 3.46 -6.30
C LYS A 47 1.81 4.86 -6.24
N ALA A 48 1.00 5.89 -6.47
CA ALA A 48 1.43 7.29 -6.36
C ALA A 48 1.81 7.68 -4.92
N LEU A 49 1.10 7.17 -3.91
CA LEU A 49 1.48 7.34 -2.51
C LEU A 49 2.87 6.77 -2.24
N VAL A 50 3.15 5.55 -2.70
CA VAL A 50 4.48 4.92 -2.53
C VAL A 50 5.59 5.77 -3.15
N GLU A 51 5.37 6.26 -4.37
CA GLU A 51 6.33 7.13 -5.06
C GLU A 51 6.53 8.47 -4.34
N THR A 52 5.48 9.01 -3.73
CA THR A 52 5.55 10.26 -2.95
C THR A 52 6.32 10.09 -1.64
N GLU A 53 6.13 8.97 -0.95
CA GLU A 53 6.75 8.72 0.36
C GLU A 53 8.21 8.29 0.26
N LEU A 54 8.60 7.60 -0.83
CA LEU A 54 9.91 6.96 -0.96
C LEU A 54 10.75 7.50 -2.13
N ASP A 55 10.26 8.52 -2.85
CA ASP A 55 10.86 9.05 -4.09
C ASP A 55 11.14 7.96 -5.15
N THR A 56 10.50 6.80 -5.02
CA THR A 56 10.73 5.61 -5.84
C THR A 56 9.42 4.87 -6.08
N PRO A 57 9.15 4.38 -7.30
CA PRO A 57 7.89 3.72 -7.60
C PRO A 57 7.78 2.37 -6.90
N PHE A 58 6.55 1.91 -6.69
CA PHE A 58 6.31 0.57 -6.14
C PHE A 58 6.98 -0.52 -7.02
N PRO A 59 7.81 -1.40 -6.43
CA PRO A 59 8.59 -2.37 -7.19
C PRO A 59 7.68 -3.27 -8.01
N GLN A 60 7.91 -3.36 -9.32
CA GLN A 60 7.14 -4.25 -10.20
C GLN A 60 7.85 -5.58 -10.46
N ASP A 61 9.16 -5.64 -10.22
CA ASP A 61 9.92 -6.88 -10.35
C ASP A 61 9.61 -7.84 -9.20
N LEU A 62 9.34 -9.09 -9.55
CA LEU A 62 8.96 -10.13 -8.60
C LEU A 62 10.13 -10.52 -7.69
N HIS A 63 11.36 -10.49 -8.19
CA HIS A 63 12.54 -10.83 -7.39
C HIS A 63 12.85 -9.72 -6.38
N GLU A 64 12.73 -8.46 -6.77
CA GLU A 64 12.83 -7.32 -5.84
C GLU A 64 11.78 -7.45 -4.72
N GLN A 65 10.52 -7.73 -5.09
CA GLN A 65 9.46 -7.91 -4.10
C GLN A 65 9.78 -9.03 -3.11
N LEU A 66 10.19 -10.20 -3.62
CA LEU A 66 10.53 -11.37 -2.83
C LEU A 66 11.69 -11.11 -1.87
N TRP A 67 12.79 -10.54 -2.38
CA TRP A 67 13.97 -10.23 -1.56
C TRP A 67 13.69 -9.16 -0.52
N GLY A 68 12.88 -8.16 -0.85
CA GLY A 68 12.40 -7.17 0.12
C GLY A 68 11.61 -7.83 1.24
N ALA A 69 10.65 -8.71 0.93
CA ALA A 69 9.85 -9.40 1.94
C ALA A 69 10.70 -10.30 2.85
N ILE A 70 11.65 -11.07 2.29
CA ILE A 70 12.59 -11.90 3.06
C ILE A 70 13.40 -11.01 4.01
N SER A 71 13.89 -9.86 3.53
CA SER A 71 14.70 -8.94 4.32
C SER A 71 13.90 -8.29 5.46
N ALA A 72 12.63 -7.95 5.21
CA ALA A 72 11.72 -7.42 6.22
C ALA A 72 11.46 -8.43 7.36
N VAL A 73 11.31 -9.73 7.04
CA VAL A 73 11.17 -10.78 8.07
C VAL A 73 12.39 -10.82 8.97
N PHE A 74 13.61 -10.87 8.41
CA PHE A 74 14.83 -10.88 9.21
C PHE A 74 15.04 -9.58 9.98
N GLY A 75 14.72 -8.43 9.39
CA GLY A 75 14.78 -7.11 10.06
C GLY A 75 13.83 -7.03 11.26
N SER A 76 12.62 -7.59 11.13
CA SER A 76 11.63 -7.60 12.21
C SER A 76 12.06 -8.45 13.42
N TRP A 77 12.90 -9.48 13.21
CA TRP A 77 13.41 -10.33 14.28
C TRP A 77 14.41 -9.62 15.20
N HIS A 78 15.12 -8.61 14.69
CA HIS A 78 16.02 -7.78 15.48
C HIS A 78 15.34 -6.55 16.09
N ASN A 79 14.03 -6.40 15.86
CA ASN A 79 13.28 -5.26 16.34
C ASN A 79 12.86 -5.48 17.80
N ALA A 80 13.34 -4.63 18.69
CA ALA A 80 12.94 -4.63 20.10
C ALA A 80 11.54 -4.02 20.20
N ARG A 81 10.50 -4.83 19.99
CA ARG A 81 9.14 -4.43 20.35
C ARG A 81 9.05 -4.08 21.83
#